data_AF-A0A7Y7TD58-F1
#
_entry.id   AF-A0A7Y7TD58-F1
#
_cell.length_a   1.000
_cell.length_b   1.000
_cell.length_c   1.000
_cell.angle_alpha   90.00
_cell.angle_beta   90.00
_cell.angle_gamma   90.00
#
_symmetry.space_group_name_H-M   'P 1'
#
loop_
_entity.id
_entity.type
_entity.pdbx_description
1 polymer ?
#
loop_
_entity_poly.entity_id
_entity_poly.type
_entity_poly.pdbx_seq_one_letter_code
_entity_poly.pdbx_strand_id
1 'polypeptide(L)'
;MELVGRLLGYEFFVPFLITCAIYGVLFALVYFIYKTVRSFIVKLYISHSLKPETNYKIQKIIAITKSINVPGELPDNYQSLWNSIYKNKNNYESMKSSIGFFELAMCNYKKSDTDSVDLLEIIDLLDNFKEQALRQSKYFYETREAINISLSYVLVSKHFLVSSESL
;
A
#
# COMPACT_ATOMS: atom_id res chain seq x y z
N MET A 1 -40.43 28.01 -25.08
CA MET A 1 -39.56 28.85 -24.20
C MET A 1 -40.11 29.01 -22.79
N GLU A 2 -41.44 29.02 -22.55
CA GLU A 2 -42.02 29.17 -21.19
C GLU A 2 -41.70 28.03 -20.22
N LEU A 3 -41.58 26.79 -20.70
CA LEU A 3 -41.30 25.62 -19.84
C LEU A 3 -39.88 25.68 -19.24
N VAL A 4 -38.90 26.15 -20.02
CA VAL A 4 -37.51 26.36 -19.59
C VAL A 4 -37.40 27.54 -18.63
N GLY A 5 -38.19 28.60 -18.84
CA GLY A 5 -38.26 29.76 -17.94
C GLY A 5 -38.89 29.44 -16.57
N ARG A 6 -39.84 28.50 -16.50
CA ARG A 6 -40.37 27.98 -15.21
C ARG A 6 -39.43 26.99 -14.53
N LEU A 7 -38.71 26.15 -15.29
CA LEU A 7 -37.69 25.22 -14.75
C LEU A 7 -36.46 25.94 -14.18
N LEU A 8 -36.11 27.10 -14.75
CA LEU A 8 -35.04 27.98 -14.26
C LEU A 8 -35.58 29.16 -13.42
N GLY A 9 -36.86 29.13 -13.07
CA GLY A 9 -37.48 30.11 -12.19
C GLY A 9 -36.93 29.97 -10.77
N TYR A 10 -36.71 31.10 -10.10
CA TYR A 10 -36.23 31.18 -8.71
C TYR A 10 -37.01 30.24 -7.77
N GLU A 11 -38.31 30.08 -8.00
CA GLU A 11 -39.21 29.22 -7.22
C GLU A 11 -38.91 27.71 -7.33
N PHE A 12 -38.26 27.25 -8.40
CA PHE A 12 -37.86 25.84 -8.55
C PHE A 12 -36.37 25.64 -8.27
N PHE A 13 -35.54 26.61 -8.66
CA PHE A 13 -34.09 26.52 -8.52
C PHE A 13 -33.62 26.58 -7.06
N VAL A 14 -34.25 27.43 -6.23
CA VAL A 14 -33.89 27.57 -4.81
C VAL A 14 -34.22 26.33 -3.99
N PRO A 15 -35.44 25.75 -4.06
CA PRO A 15 -35.73 24.47 -3.40
C PRO A 15 -34.85 23.32 -3.89
N PHE A 16 -34.53 23.28 -5.19
CA PHE A 16 -33.65 22.26 -5.75
C PHE A 16 -32.23 22.35 -5.17
N LEU A 17 -31.64 23.55 -5.11
CA LEU A 17 -30.33 23.77 -4.48
C LEU A 17 -30.32 23.41 -2.98
N ILE A 18 -31.36 23.80 -2.24
CA ILE A 18 -31.50 23.45 -0.82
C ILE A 18 -31.57 21.93 -0.66
N THR A 19 -32.33 21.25 -1.51
CA THR A 19 -32.48 19.79 -1.50
C THR A 19 -31.14 19.09 -1.81
N CYS A 20 -30.43 19.53 -2.85
CA CYS A 20 -29.08 19.06 -3.16
C CYS A 20 -28.08 19.30 -2.02
N ALA A 21 -28.16 20.45 -1.34
CA ALA A 21 -27.31 20.75 -0.19
C ALA A 21 -27.62 19.82 0.99
N ILE A 22 -28.89 19.60 1.32
CA ILE A 22 -29.30 18.70 2.41
C ILE A 22 -28.85 17.26 2.12
N TYR A 23 -29.13 16.73 0.93
CA TYR A 23 -28.70 15.37 0.58
C TYR A 23 -27.18 15.26 0.43
N GLY A 24 -26.50 16.29 -0.07
CA GLY A 24 -25.05 16.34 -0.15
C GLY A 24 -24.39 16.31 1.23
N VAL A 25 -24.92 17.07 2.18
CA VAL A 25 -24.47 17.06 3.58
C VAL A 25 -24.77 15.71 4.23
N LEU A 26 -25.95 15.14 4.01
CA LEU A 26 -26.31 13.81 4.51
C LEU A 26 -25.35 12.73 3.98
N PHE A 27 -25.05 12.76 2.68
CA PHE A 27 -24.10 11.86 2.06
C PHE A 27 -22.69 12.03 2.65
N ALA A 28 -22.22 13.27 2.80
CA ALA A 28 -20.91 13.55 3.42
C ALA A 28 -20.84 13.02 4.86
N LEU A 29 -21.92 13.16 5.63
CA LEU A 29 -22.01 12.71 7.02
C LEU A 29 -22.02 11.17 7.11
N VAL A 30 -22.82 10.50 6.28
CA VAL A 30 -22.82 9.02 6.19
C VAL A 30 -21.45 8.50 5.77
N TYR A 31 -20.82 9.12 4.77
CA TYR A 31 -19.48 8.76 4.32
C TYR A 31 -18.43 8.98 5.42
N PHE A 32 -18.54 10.05 6.21
CA PHE A 32 -17.66 10.32 7.34
C PHE A 32 -17.82 9.27 8.45
N ILE A 33 -19.05 8.87 8.79
CA ILE A 33 -19.32 7.80 9.76
C ILE A 33 -18.72 6.49 9.25
N TYR A 34 -19.00 6.12 8.00
CA TYR A 34 -18.42 4.93 7.37
C TYR A 34 -16.88 4.92 7.45
N LYS A 35 -16.24 6.03 7.10
CA LYS A 35 -14.79 6.17 7.15
C LYS A 35 -14.24 6.02 8.58
N THR A 36 -14.93 6.60 9.55
CA THR A 36 -14.55 6.53 10.97
C THR A 36 -14.70 5.11 11.50
N VAL A 37 -15.83 4.45 11.25
CA VAL A 37 -16.09 3.06 11.66
C VAL A 37 -15.08 2.11 11.03
N ARG A 38 -14.81 2.25 9.73
CA ARG A 38 -13.78 1.45 9.04
C ARG A 38 -12.40 1.64 9.68
N SER A 39 -12.02 2.88 9.98
CA SER A 39 -10.74 3.15 10.66
C SER A 39 -10.67 2.51 12.05
N PHE A 40 -11.76 2.48 12.80
CA PHE A 40 -11.83 1.82 14.10
C PHE A 40 -11.70 0.29 13.97
N ILE A 41 -12.41 -0.32 13.03
CA ILE A 41 -12.34 -1.77 12.77
C ILE A 41 -10.90 -2.17 12.40
N VAL A 42 -10.24 -1.41 11.53
CA VAL A 42 -8.85 -1.65 11.15
C VAL A 42 -7.92 -1.57 12.36
N LYS A 43 -8.04 -0.54 13.22
CA LYS A 43 -7.24 -0.41 14.44
C LYS A 43 -7.47 -1.55 15.44
N LEU A 44 -8.73 -1.92 15.67
CA LEU A 44 -9.09 -3.04 16.54
C LEU A 44 -8.52 -4.36 16.01
N TYR A 45 -8.57 -4.58 14.69
CA TYR A 45 -7.99 -5.77 14.07
C TYR A 45 -6.48 -5.85 14.30
N ILE A 46 -5.74 -4.75 14.08
CA ILE A 46 -4.29 -4.69 14.36
C ILE A 46 -4.01 -5.08 15.81
N SER A 47 -4.77 -4.49 16.75
CA SER A 47 -4.56 -4.72 18.18
C SER A 47 -4.86 -6.15 18.62
N HIS A 48 -5.77 -6.85 17.94
CA HIS A 48 -6.24 -8.16 18.38
C HIS A 48 -5.63 -9.33 17.61
N SER A 49 -5.38 -9.15 16.30
CA SER A 49 -5.01 -10.24 15.39
C SER A 49 -3.51 -10.32 15.09
N LEU A 50 -2.75 -9.24 15.25
CA LEU A 50 -1.30 -9.35 15.13
C LEU A 50 -0.71 -9.94 16.39
N LYS A 51 -0.17 -11.16 16.27
CA LYS A 51 0.67 -11.75 17.31
C LYS A 51 1.84 -10.80 17.62
N PRO A 52 2.23 -10.63 18.90
CA PRO A 52 3.33 -9.73 19.28
C PRO A 52 4.62 -10.00 18.51
N GLU A 53 4.92 -11.28 18.25
CA GLU A 53 6.07 -11.71 17.46
C GLU A 53 6.01 -11.22 16.00
N THR A 54 4.84 -11.30 15.37
CA THR A 54 4.61 -10.77 14.01
C THR A 54 4.79 -9.26 14.00
N ASN A 55 4.25 -8.55 14.99
CA ASN A 55 4.43 -7.10 15.09
C ASN A 55 5.91 -6.69 15.25
N TYR A 56 6.69 -7.43 16.06
CA TYR A 56 8.13 -7.19 16.18
C TYR A 56 8.86 -7.36 14.84
N LYS A 57 8.58 -8.45 14.10
CA LYS A 57 9.17 -8.69 12.78
C LYS A 57 8.85 -7.56 11.79
N ILE A 58 7.59 -7.11 11.78
CA ILE A 58 7.14 -5.97 10.96
C ILE A 58 7.94 -4.70 11.29
N GLN A 59 8.08 -4.35 12.57
CA GLN A 59 8.83 -3.17 12.98
C GLN A 59 10.30 -3.27 12.59
N LYS A 60 10.89 -4.46 12.74
CA LYS A 60 12.29 -4.74 12.37
C LYS A 60 12.50 -4.59 10.85
N ILE A 61 11.62 -5.16 10.03
CA ILE A 61 11.63 -4.99 8.57
C ILE A 61 11.61 -3.50 8.21
N ILE A 62 10.67 -2.73 8.77
CA ILE A 62 10.52 -1.30 8.49
C ILE A 62 11.76 -0.50 8.92
N ALA A 63 12.37 -0.84 10.06
CA ALA A 63 13.55 -0.17 10.57
C ALA A 63 14.76 -0.37 9.64
N ILE A 64 15.05 -1.62 9.27
CA ILE A 64 16.17 -1.95 8.38
C ILE A 64 15.93 -1.40 6.97
N THR A 65 14.70 -1.47 6.44
CA THR A 65 14.40 -0.92 5.12
C THR A 65 14.70 0.58 5.03
N LYS A 66 14.52 1.34 6.12
CA LYS A 66 14.82 2.78 6.16
C LYS A 66 16.32 3.09 6.16
N SER A 67 17.18 2.18 6.63
CA SER A 67 18.63 2.37 6.61
C SER A 67 19.25 1.97 5.27
N ILE A 68 18.56 1.16 4.47
CA ILE A 68 19.02 0.74 3.16
C ILE A 68 18.84 1.89 2.15
N ASN A 69 19.95 2.31 1.55
CA ASN A 69 19.94 3.19 0.40
C ASN A 69 20.11 2.35 -0.88
N VAL A 70 19.20 2.47 -1.83
CA VAL A 70 19.26 1.74 -3.11
C VAL A 70 19.58 2.72 -4.24
N PRO A 71 20.87 2.91 -4.58
CA PRO A 71 21.27 3.74 -5.71
C PRO A 71 20.83 3.12 -7.04
N GLY A 72 20.70 3.95 -8.08
CA GLY A 72 20.38 3.53 -9.44
C GLY A 72 18.90 3.61 -9.83
N GLU A 73 18.65 3.64 -11.14
CA GLU A 73 17.31 3.60 -11.74
C GLU A 73 16.94 2.15 -12.07
N LEU A 74 15.65 1.81 -11.99
CA LEU A 74 15.22 0.49 -12.45
C LEU A 74 15.25 0.45 -13.98
N PRO A 75 15.55 -0.73 -14.56
CA PRO A 75 15.35 -0.95 -15.99
C PRO A 75 13.88 -0.71 -16.37
N ASP A 76 13.63 -0.17 -17.57
CA ASP A 76 12.30 0.25 -18.03
C ASP A 76 11.23 -0.85 -17.90
N ASN A 77 11.61 -2.10 -18.13
CA ASN A 77 10.75 -3.27 -18.04
C ASN A 77 10.15 -3.45 -16.63
N TYR A 78 10.90 -3.08 -15.59
CA TYR A 78 10.50 -3.20 -14.19
C TYR A 78 9.97 -1.88 -13.61
N GLN A 79 10.31 -0.75 -14.23
CA GLN A 79 9.85 0.58 -13.82
C GLN A 79 8.32 0.72 -13.91
N SER A 80 7.69 0.15 -14.95
CA SER A 80 6.24 0.16 -15.10
C SER A 80 5.52 -0.61 -13.98
N LEU A 81 6.04 -1.80 -13.62
CA LEU A 81 5.53 -2.64 -12.56
C LEU A 81 5.72 -1.98 -11.19
N TRP A 82 6.91 -1.40 -10.95
CA TRP A 82 7.21 -0.62 -9.77
C TRP A 82 6.20 0.52 -9.56
N ASN A 83 5.98 1.33 -10.59
CA ASN A 83 5.05 2.45 -10.53
C ASN A 83 3.61 2.01 -10.28
N SER A 84 3.18 0.89 -10.86
CA SER A 84 1.86 0.30 -10.64
C SER A 84 1.68 -0.15 -9.18
N ILE A 85 2.66 -0.85 -8.63
CA ILE A 85 2.64 -1.30 -7.22
C ILE A 85 2.66 -0.08 -6.29
N TYR A 86 3.52 0.90 -6.55
CA TYR A 86 3.61 2.11 -5.73
C TYR A 86 2.30 2.91 -5.72
N LYS A 87 1.65 3.06 -6.88
CA LYS A 87 0.35 3.75 -7.01
C LYS A 87 -0.77 3.00 -6.27
N ASN A 88 -0.71 1.68 -6.25
CA ASN A 88 -1.74 0.82 -5.66
C ASN A 88 -1.38 0.29 -4.25
N LYS A 89 -0.37 0.86 -3.59
CA LYS A 89 0.18 0.36 -2.31
C LYS A 89 -0.81 0.10 -1.17
N ASN A 90 -1.99 0.72 -1.21
CA ASN A 90 -3.06 0.54 -0.21
C ASN A 90 -4.01 -0.64 -0.56
N ASN A 91 -3.77 -1.36 -1.66
CA ASN A 91 -4.59 -2.45 -2.14
C ASN A 91 -3.97 -3.81 -1.74
N TYR A 92 -4.80 -4.74 -1.29
CA TYR A 92 -4.39 -6.12 -0.99
C TYR A 92 -3.64 -6.77 -2.15
N GLU A 93 -4.13 -6.59 -3.38
CA GLU A 93 -3.48 -7.16 -4.57
C GLU A 93 -2.10 -6.55 -4.83
N SER A 94 -1.83 -5.35 -4.30
CA SER A 94 -0.51 -4.73 -4.37
C SER A 94 0.51 -5.49 -3.52
N MET A 95 0.14 -6.01 -2.35
CA MET A 95 1.06 -6.80 -1.53
C MET A 95 1.44 -8.11 -2.22
N LYS A 96 0.48 -8.83 -2.79
CA LYS A 96 0.79 -10.03 -3.58
C LYS A 96 1.72 -9.72 -4.74
N SER A 97 1.45 -8.62 -5.44
CA SER A 97 2.30 -8.15 -6.55
C SER A 97 3.71 -7.81 -6.06
N SER A 98 3.85 -7.17 -4.89
CA SER A 98 5.15 -6.89 -4.26
C SER A 98 5.92 -8.16 -3.92
N ILE A 99 5.25 -9.16 -3.34
CA ILE A 99 5.86 -10.46 -3.00
C ILE A 99 6.30 -11.17 -4.27
N GLY A 100 5.43 -11.26 -5.29
CA GLY A 100 5.78 -11.88 -6.56
C GLY A 100 6.94 -11.18 -7.27
N PHE A 101 7.00 -9.84 -7.20
CA PHE A 101 8.13 -9.09 -7.73
C PHE A 101 9.44 -9.40 -6.99
N PHE A 102 9.37 -9.53 -5.66
CA PHE A 102 10.50 -9.93 -4.83
C PHE A 102 10.98 -11.35 -5.15
N GLU A 103 10.08 -12.31 -5.29
CA GLU A 103 10.44 -13.69 -5.65
C GLU A 103 11.14 -13.75 -7.02
N LEU A 104 10.61 -13.03 -8.01
CA LEU A 104 11.24 -12.93 -9.34
C LEU A 104 12.63 -12.29 -9.27
N ALA A 105 12.80 -11.22 -8.51
CA ALA A 105 14.07 -10.56 -8.34
C ALA A 105 15.08 -11.44 -7.57
N MET A 106 14.62 -12.19 -6.57
CA MET A 106 15.42 -13.12 -5.78
C MET A 106 15.93 -14.30 -6.62
N CYS A 107 15.15 -14.79 -7.60
CA CYS A 107 15.62 -15.82 -8.53
C CYS A 107 16.84 -15.39 -9.37
N ASN A 108 16.96 -14.09 -9.67
CA ASN A 108 18.07 -13.53 -10.45
C ASN A 108 19.19 -12.97 -9.57
N TYR A 109 18.98 -12.90 -8.26
CA TYR A 109 19.95 -12.35 -7.33
C TYR A 109 21.12 -13.32 -7.11
N LYS A 110 22.33 -12.81 -7.32
CA LYS A 110 23.57 -13.46 -6.90
C LYS A 110 24.11 -12.70 -5.70
N LYS A 111 24.27 -13.41 -4.59
CA LYS A 111 24.87 -12.84 -3.37
C LYS A 111 26.25 -12.29 -3.70
N SER A 112 26.47 -11.03 -3.34
CA SER A 112 27.77 -10.36 -3.45
C SER A 112 28.50 -10.38 -2.12
N ASP A 113 29.83 -10.46 -2.13
CA ASP A 113 30.67 -10.30 -0.94
C ASP A 113 30.64 -8.86 -0.40
N THR A 114 30.14 -7.91 -1.18
CA THR A 114 29.95 -6.50 -0.80
C THR A 114 28.59 -6.20 -0.17
N ASP A 115 27.69 -7.19 -0.08
CA ASP A 115 26.36 -6.99 0.47
C ASP A 115 26.44 -6.70 1.97
N SER A 116 25.74 -5.65 2.41
CA SER A 116 25.72 -5.27 3.83
C SER A 116 24.99 -6.32 4.68
N VAL A 117 25.38 -6.43 5.95
CA VAL A 117 24.72 -7.31 6.93
C VAL A 117 23.22 -6.97 7.02
N ASP A 118 22.88 -5.69 7.04
CA ASP A 118 21.50 -5.18 7.05
C ASP A 118 20.71 -5.64 5.81
N LEU A 119 21.33 -5.66 4.63
CA LEU A 119 20.69 -6.13 3.40
C LEU A 119 20.41 -7.64 3.48
N LEU A 120 21.37 -8.43 3.92
CA LEU A 120 21.18 -9.88 4.07
C LEU A 120 20.11 -10.20 5.11
N GLU A 121 20.07 -9.44 6.21
CA GLU A 121 19.05 -9.59 7.24
C GLU A 121 17.65 -9.23 6.74
N ILE A 122 17.49 -8.15 5.97
CA ILE A 122 16.16 -7.80 5.43
C ILE A 122 15.65 -8.85 4.45
N ILE A 123 16.53 -9.46 3.66
CA ILE A 123 16.17 -10.51 2.71
C ILE A 123 15.62 -11.72 3.45
N ASP A 124 16.33 -12.20 4.48
CA ASP A 124 15.89 -13.33 5.29
C ASP A 124 14.57 -13.02 6.02
N LEU A 125 14.43 -11.81 6.57
CA LEU A 125 13.19 -11.40 7.23
C LEU A 125 12.01 -11.36 6.25
N LEU A 126 12.20 -10.83 5.03
CA LEU A 126 11.16 -10.73 4.01
C LEU A 126 10.79 -12.10 3.44
N ASP A 127 11.75 -12.97 3.20
CA ASP A 127 11.51 -14.33 2.70
C ASP A 127 10.74 -15.17 3.73
N ASN A 128 11.11 -15.10 5.00
CA ASN A 128 10.39 -15.78 6.08
C ASN A 128 8.99 -15.18 6.35
N PHE A 129 8.79 -13.89 6.03
CA PHE A 129 7.53 -13.20 6.28
C PHE A 129 6.48 -13.42 5.18
N LYS A 130 6.85 -13.85 3.96
CA LYS A 130 5.94 -13.91 2.81
C LYS A 130 4.68 -14.74 3.04
N GLU A 131 4.83 -15.95 3.63
CA GLU A 131 3.68 -16.81 3.94
C GLU A 131 2.78 -16.20 5.02
N GLN A 132 3.39 -15.56 6.02
CA GLN A 132 2.66 -14.89 7.09
C GLN A 132 1.92 -13.67 6.56
N ALA A 133 2.53 -12.93 5.63
CA ALA A 133 1.93 -11.80 4.95
C ALA A 133 0.68 -12.25 4.20
N LEU A 134 0.76 -13.29 3.36
CA LEU A 134 -0.36 -13.78 2.55
C LEU A 134 -1.54 -14.31 3.36
N ARG A 135 -1.30 -14.81 4.58
CA ARG A 135 -2.33 -15.32 5.50
C ARG A 135 -3.03 -14.23 6.31
N GLN A 136 -2.59 -12.97 6.24
CA GLN A 136 -3.25 -11.87 6.95
C GLN A 136 -4.63 -11.56 6.37
N SER A 137 -5.55 -11.07 7.22
CA SER A 137 -6.87 -10.64 6.73
C SER A 137 -6.77 -9.45 5.79
N LYS A 138 -7.81 -9.25 4.97
CA LYS A 138 -7.93 -8.11 4.06
C LYS A 138 -7.74 -6.74 4.76
N TYR A 139 -8.14 -6.61 6.02
CA TYR A 139 -8.04 -5.36 6.78
C TYR A 139 -6.59 -5.00 7.15
N PHE A 140 -5.69 -5.98 7.24
CA PHE A 140 -4.27 -5.73 7.49
C PHE A 140 -3.64 -4.89 6.38
N TYR A 141 -4.03 -5.10 5.12
CA TYR A 141 -3.42 -4.40 3.99
C TYR A 141 -3.83 -2.93 3.86
N GLU A 142 -4.79 -2.49 4.67
CA GLU A 142 -5.17 -1.08 4.80
C GLU A 142 -4.30 -0.33 5.81
N THR A 143 -3.42 -1.04 6.51
CA THR A 143 -2.56 -0.48 7.57
C THR A 143 -1.29 0.13 7.02
N ARG A 144 -0.72 1.08 7.76
CA ARG A 144 0.53 1.75 7.37
C ARG A 144 1.71 0.76 7.40
N GLU A 145 1.66 -0.19 8.32
CA GLU A 145 2.62 -1.27 8.48
C GLU A 145 2.65 -2.16 7.24
N ALA A 146 1.48 -2.62 6.76
CA ALA A 146 1.40 -3.43 5.55
C ALA A 146 1.85 -2.65 4.31
N ILE A 147 1.48 -1.36 4.21
CA ILE A 147 1.97 -0.50 3.12
C ILE A 147 3.50 -0.42 3.15
N ASN A 148 4.10 -0.18 4.31
CA ASN A 148 5.56 -0.08 4.43
C ASN A 148 6.25 -1.41 4.09
N ILE A 149 5.69 -2.55 4.48
CA ILE A 149 6.25 -3.87 4.13
C ILE A 149 6.14 -4.15 2.64
N SER A 150 5.00 -3.83 2.02
CA SER A 150 4.84 -3.93 0.57
C SER A 150 5.90 -3.10 -0.14
N LEU A 151 6.18 -1.89 0.36
CA LEU A 151 7.26 -1.06 -0.15
C LEU A 151 8.66 -1.62 0.15
N SER A 152 8.87 -2.29 1.29
CA SER A 152 10.13 -2.98 1.61
C SER A 152 10.44 -4.09 0.61
N TYR A 153 9.46 -4.96 0.29
CA TYR A 153 9.62 -6.00 -0.73
C TYR A 153 10.06 -5.39 -2.06
N VAL A 154 9.38 -4.33 -2.46
CA VAL A 154 9.63 -3.63 -3.71
C VAL A 154 11.04 -3.04 -3.68
N LEU A 155 11.42 -2.30 -2.64
CA LEU A 155 12.75 -1.70 -2.46
C LEU A 155 13.91 -2.71 -2.52
N VAL A 156 13.78 -3.85 -1.84
CA VAL A 156 14.81 -4.91 -1.89
C VAL A 156 14.86 -5.53 -3.28
N SER A 157 13.72 -5.71 -3.95
CA SER A 157 13.68 -6.17 -5.35
C SER A 157 14.43 -5.22 -6.30
N LYS A 158 14.26 -3.90 -6.12
CA LYS A 158 15.03 -2.91 -6.89
C LYS A 158 16.52 -3.07 -6.66
N HIS A 159 16.94 -3.28 -5.41
CA HIS A 159 18.35 -3.48 -5.10
C HIS A 159 18.93 -4.67 -5.87
N PHE A 160 18.22 -5.79 -5.93
CA PHE A 160 18.63 -6.96 -6.68
C PHE A 160 18.78 -6.68 -8.18
N LEU A 161 17.78 -6.01 -8.77
CA LEU A 161 17.76 -5.76 -10.21
C LEU A 161 18.86 -4.77 -10.63
N VAL A 162 19.09 -3.71 -9.85
CA VAL A 162 20.15 -2.74 -10.16
C VAL A 162 21.54 -3.37 -9.95
N SER A 163 21.74 -4.18 -8.92
CA SER A 163 23.01 -4.89 -8.68
C SER A 163 23.31 -5.92 -9.77
N SER A 164 22.30 -6.51 -10.40
CA SER A 164 22.49 -7.51 -11.46
C SER A 164 23.00 -6.93 -12.79
N GLU A 165 22.83 -5.64 -13.05
CA GLU A 165 23.31 -4.97 -14.26
C GLU A 165 24.75 -4.45 -14.15
N SER A 166 25.38 -4.48 -12.98
CA SER A 166 26.77 -4.02 -12.80
C SER A 166 27.84 -5.08 -13.12
N LEU A 167 27.51 -6.09 -13.94
CA LEU A 167 28.42 -7.17 -14.37
C LEU A 167 28.87 -6.98 -15.82
#